data_AF-A0A6J7TEH1-F1
#
_entry.id   AF-A0A6J7TEH1-F1
#
_cell.length_a   1.000
_cell.length_b   1.000
_cell.length_c   1.000
_cell.angle_alpha   90.00
_cell.angle_beta   90.00
_cell.angle_gamma   90.00
#
_symmetry.space_group_name_H-M   'P 1'
#
loop_
_entity.id
_entity.type
_entity.pdbx_description
1 polymer ?
#
loop_
_entity_poly.entity_id
_entity_poly.type
_entity_poly.pdbx_seq_one_letter_code
_entity_poly.pdbx_strand_id
1 'polypeptide(L)'
;MIAWKSVIEDTNLANALLESTVGGFAQPDQRELLAPFVDKYFAVLESIWETRTNETAQTITMGLFPSLLGSPEILAKADAFIASSKDVGATRLIRELRDNVARSLRCQARDLS
;
A
#
# COMPACT_ATOMS: atom_id res chain seq x y z
N MET A 1 -32.16 3.26 -4.17
CA MET A 1 -31.13 3.84 -3.29
C MET A 1 -30.17 2.73 -2.81
N ILE A 2 -29.55 1.99 -3.76
CA ILE A 2 -28.86 0.70 -3.46
C ILE A 2 -27.38 0.74 -3.91
N ALA A 3 -26.95 1.78 -4.63
CA ALA A 3 -25.58 1.89 -5.16
C ALA A 3 -24.49 2.10 -4.09
N TRP A 4 -24.86 2.40 -2.83
CA TRP A 4 -23.90 2.61 -1.75
C TRP A 4 -23.52 1.30 -1.02
N LYS A 5 -24.41 0.29 -1.00
CA LYS A 5 -24.16 -0.93 -0.23
C LYS A 5 -23.23 -1.92 -0.97
N SER A 6 -23.27 -1.91 -2.30
CA SER A 6 -22.43 -2.79 -3.13
C SER A 6 -20.97 -2.33 -3.20
N VAL A 7 -20.69 -1.03 -3.03
CA VAL A 7 -19.33 -0.47 -3.02
C VAL A 7 -18.60 -0.76 -1.70
N ILE A 8 -19.32 -0.90 -0.59
CA ILE A 8 -18.72 -1.16 0.73
C ILE A 8 -18.32 -2.65 0.87
N GLU A 9 -18.87 -3.52 0.04
CA GLU A 9 -18.46 -4.93 -0.03
C GLU A 9 -17.28 -5.17 -0.97
N ASP A 10 -16.74 -4.15 -1.67
CA ASP A 10 -15.75 -4.31 -2.75
C ASP A 10 -14.44 -4.96 -2.32
N THR A 11 -14.44 -6.29 -2.34
CA THR A 11 -13.27 -7.15 -2.51
C THR A 11 -12.68 -7.00 -3.92
N ASN A 12 -13.42 -6.47 -4.90
CA ASN A 12 -12.91 -6.25 -6.25
C ASN A 12 -11.77 -5.23 -6.29
N LEU A 13 -11.82 -4.18 -5.47
CA LEU A 13 -10.75 -3.20 -5.44
C LEU A 13 -9.45 -3.83 -4.91
N ALA A 14 -9.54 -4.60 -3.82
CA ALA A 14 -8.40 -5.33 -3.27
C ALA A 14 -7.87 -6.39 -4.26
N ASN A 15 -8.75 -7.09 -4.97
CA ASN A 15 -8.37 -8.11 -5.96
C ASN A 15 -7.77 -7.50 -7.22
N ALA A 16 -8.35 -6.45 -7.78
CA ALA A 16 -7.79 -5.74 -8.93
C ALA A 16 -6.42 -5.11 -8.58
N LEU A 17 -6.27 -4.68 -7.32
CA LEU A 17 -4.98 -4.25 -6.79
C LEU A 17 -4.01 -5.46 -6.72
N LEU A 18 -4.39 -6.58 -6.12
CA LEU A 18 -3.56 -7.80 -6.11
C LEU A 18 -3.13 -8.25 -7.50
N GLU A 19 -4.05 -8.36 -8.44
CA GLU A 19 -3.81 -8.81 -9.81
C GLU A 19 -2.86 -7.85 -10.55
N SER A 20 -3.05 -6.54 -10.40
CA SER A 20 -2.17 -5.54 -11.03
C SER A 20 -0.79 -5.46 -10.36
N THR A 21 -0.69 -5.76 -9.06
CA THR A 21 0.61 -6.01 -8.38
C THR A 21 1.26 -7.21 -9.06
N VAL A 22 0.64 -8.39 -8.96
CA VAL A 22 1.23 -9.67 -9.37
C VAL A 22 1.61 -9.69 -10.86
N GLY A 23 0.84 -9.02 -11.72
CA GLY A 23 1.11 -8.94 -13.15
C GLY A 23 2.34 -8.09 -13.55
N GLY A 24 2.80 -7.16 -12.70
CA GLY A 24 3.88 -6.21 -13.05
C GLY A 24 5.23 -6.46 -12.36
N PHE A 25 5.32 -7.43 -11.43
CA PHE A 25 6.52 -7.65 -10.59
C PHE A 25 7.72 -8.30 -11.29
N ALA A 26 7.61 -8.68 -12.56
CA ALA A 26 8.64 -9.46 -13.24
C ALA A 26 9.74 -8.62 -13.92
N GLN A 27 9.63 -7.29 -14.02
CA GLN A 27 10.57 -6.51 -14.84
C GLN A 27 11.02 -5.17 -14.21
N PRO A 28 12.35 -4.89 -14.15
CA PRO A 28 12.92 -3.64 -13.65
C PRO A 28 12.41 -2.36 -14.34
N ASP A 29 11.97 -2.48 -15.61
CA ASP A 29 11.52 -1.35 -16.44
C ASP A 29 10.07 -0.90 -16.17
N GLN A 30 9.34 -1.57 -15.26
CA GLN A 30 7.92 -1.30 -15.03
C GLN A 30 7.61 -0.38 -13.84
N ARG A 31 8.59 0.31 -13.25
CA ARG A 31 8.34 1.27 -12.15
C ARG A 31 7.31 2.34 -12.53
N GLU A 32 7.39 2.88 -13.74
CA GLU A 32 6.42 3.87 -14.23
C GLU A 32 5.02 3.29 -14.41
N LEU A 33 4.91 2.01 -14.77
CA LEU A 33 3.62 1.31 -14.90
C LEU A 33 3.00 0.98 -13.54
N LEU A 34 3.81 0.87 -12.49
CA LEU A 34 3.38 0.60 -11.13
C LEU A 34 3.17 1.87 -10.28
N ALA A 35 3.60 3.05 -10.74
CA ALA A 35 3.33 4.31 -10.04
C ALA A 35 1.81 4.57 -9.84
N PRO A 36 0.93 4.41 -10.86
CA PRO A 36 -0.51 4.57 -10.68
C PRO A 36 -1.11 3.58 -9.66
N PHE A 37 -0.43 2.47 -9.43
CA PHE A 37 -0.87 1.45 -8.49
C PHE A 37 -0.57 1.83 -7.05
N VAL A 38 0.63 2.35 -6.79
CA VAL A 38 1.02 2.87 -5.48
C VAL A 38 0.06 3.99 -5.06
N ASP A 39 -0.27 4.87 -6.00
CA ASP A 39 -1.26 5.94 -5.76
C ASP A 39 -2.64 5.39 -5.41
N LYS A 40 -3.12 4.37 -6.13
CA LYS A 40 -4.40 3.71 -5.83
C LYS A 40 -4.39 3.07 -4.45
N TYR A 41 -3.31 2.38 -4.07
CA TYR A 41 -3.20 1.76 -2.74
C TYR A 41 -3.38 2.80 -1.62
N PHE A 42 -2.63 3.91 -1.66
CA PHE A 42 -2.73 4.94 -0.63
C PHE A 42 -4.06 5.71 -0.66
N ALA A 43 -4.65 5.90 -1.84
CA ALA A 43 -5.94 6.59 -2.00
C ALA A 43 -7.12 5.83 -1.35
N VAL A 44 -7.04 4.50 -1.27
CA VAL A 44 -8.15 3.65 -0.79
C VAL A 44 -7.95 3.19 0.65
N LEU A 45 -6.73 3.35 1.18
CA LEU A 45 -6.35 2.86 2.48
C LEU A 45 -7.20 3.45 3.60
N GLU A 46 -7.45 4.76 3.58
CA GLU A 46 -8.29 5.40 4.61
C GLU A 46 -9.71 4.81 4.64
N SER A 47 -10.33 4.64 3.47
CA SER A 47 -11.66 4.02 3.36
C SER A 47 -11.70 2.58 3.87
N ILE A 48 -10.64 1.79 3.67
CA ILE A 48 -10.54 0.42 4.21
C ILE A 48 -10.58 0.44 5.74
N TRP A 49 -9.82 1.34 6.37
CA TRP A 49 -9.77 1.46 7.83
C TRP A 49 -11.05 2.03 8.43
N GLU A 50 -11.77 2.89 7.69
CA GLU A 50 -13.08 3.41 8.12
C GLU A 50 -14.22 2.39 8.01
N THR A 51 -14.18 1.51 7.00
CA THR A 51 -15.33 0.67 6.63
C THR A 51 -15.21 -0.80 7.03
N ARG A 52 -13.99 -1.30 7.23
CA ARG A 52 -13.73 -2.70 7.57
C ARG A 52 -13.42 -2.86 9.05
N THR A 53 -13.47 -4.10 9.54
CA THR A 53 -13.00 -4.41 10.89
C THR A 53 -11.49 -4.18 10.97
N ASN A 54 -10.98 -3.85 12.17
CA ASN A 54 -9.55 -3.65 12.41
C ASN A 54 -8.67 -4.82 11.95
N GLU A 55 -9.15 -6.05 12.09
CA GLU A 55 -8.44 -7.26 11.68
C GLU A 55 -8.35 -7.38 10.15
N THR A 56 -9.47 -7.14 9.46
CA THR A 56 -9.51 -7.15 7.98
C THR A 56 -8.67 -6.00 7.42
N ALA A 57 -8.78 -4.80 7.98
CA ALA A 57 -8.01 -3.65 7.55
C ALA A 57 -6.49 -3.87 7.71
N GLN A 58 -6.04 -4.44 8.85
CA GLN A 58 -4.64 -4.83 9.03
C GLN A 58 -4.18 -5.85 7.99
N THR A 59 -4.96 -6.93 7.80
CA THR A 59 -4.63 -8.00 6.85
C THR A 59 -4.45 -7.44 5.43
N ILE A 60 -5.38 -6.59 4.97
CA ILE A 60 -5.30 -5.95 3.65
C ILE A 60 -4.09 -5.01 3.58
N THR A 61 -3.90 -4.17 4.60
CA THR A 61 -2.81 -3.20 4.63
C THR A 61 -1.46 -3.88 4.53
N MET A 62 -1.22 -4.93 5.32
CA MET A 62 0.02 -5.71 5.29
C MET A 62 0.21 -6.47 3.98
N GLY A 63 -0.85 -7.14 3.50
CA GLY A 63 -0.75 -7.97 2.30
C GLY A 63 -0.53 -7.18 1.02
N LEU A 64 -1.04 -5.95 0.95
CA LEU A 64 -1.00 -5.12 -0.27
C LEU A 64 0.04 -4.01 -0.24
N PHE A 65 0.75 -3.83 0.88
CA PHE A 65 1.77 -2.79 0.95
C PHE A 65 2.86 -3.05 -0.09
N PRO A 66 3.24 -2.07 -0.93
CA PRO A 66 4.13 -2.25 -2.08
C PRO A 66 5.61 -2.39 -1.69
N SER A 67 5.91 -3.16 -0.63
CA SER A 67 7.25 -3.34 -0.05
C SER A 67 8.30 -3.81 -1.06
N LEU A 68 7.91 -4.68 -2.00
CA LEU A 68 8.79 -5.28 -3.00
C LEU A 68 9.29 -4.28 -4.05
N LEU A 69 8.63 -3.13 -4.23
CA LEU A 69 9.08 -2.10 -5.16
C LEU A 69 10.22 -1.24 -4.61
N GLY A 70 10.42 -1.24 -3.28
CA GLY A 70 11.57 -0.65 -2.60
C GLY A 70 12.06 0.64 -3.25
N SER A 71 11.28 1.72 -3.19
CA SER A 71 11.62 2.99 -3.83
C SER A 71 11.48 4.17 -2.86
N PRO A 72 12.23 5.27 -3.06
CA PRO A 72 12.03 6.51 -2.31
C PRO A 72 10.61 7.07 -2.42
N GLU A 73 9.93 6.83 -3.54
CA GLU A 73 8.55 7.25 -3.78
C GLU A 73 7.57 6.60 -2.80
N ILE A 74 7.72 5.30 -2.54
CA ILE A 74 6.87 4.58 -1.57
C ILE A 74 7.05 5.14 -0.16
N LEU A 75 8.29 5.50 0.21
CA LEU A 75 8.55 6.14 1.50
C LEU A 75 7.84 7.50 1.60
N ALA A 76 7.90 8.31 0.54
CA ALA A 76 7.25 9.62 0.50
C ALA A 76 5.71 9.51 0.57
N LYS A 77 5.11 8.53 -0.14
CA LYS A 77 3.66 8.28 -0.08
C LYS A 77 3.22 7.75 1.28
N ALA A 78 4.01 6.86 1.89
CA ALA A 78 3.77 6.40 3.25
C ALA A 78 3.85 7.55 4.26
N ASP A 79 4.85 8.43 4.14
CA ASP A 79 4.97 9.63 4.98
C ASP A 79 3.77 10.57 4.82
N ALA A 80 3.33 10.81 3.59
CA ALA A 80 2.15 11.63 3.32
C ALA A 80 0.88 11.04 3.96
N PHE A 81 0.67 9.72 3.82
CA PHE A 81 -0.45 9.02 4.44
C PHE A 81 -0.40 9.10 5.98
N ILE A 82 0.77 8.87 6.59
CA ILE A 82 0.96 8.98 8.04
C ILE A 82 0.62 10.39 8.54
N ALA A 83 0.93 11.43 7.76
CA ALA A 83 0.67 12.82 8.13
C ALA A 83 -0.82 13.21 8.01
N SER A 84 -1.57 12.58 7.09
CA SER A 84 -2.98 12.90 6.84
C SER A 84 -3.97 12.00 7.57
N SER A 85 -3.60 10.74 7.82
CA SER A 85 -4.48 9.72 8.41
C SER A 85 -4.89 10.09 9.83
N LYS A 86 -6.18 9.89 10.13
CA LYS A 86 -6.74 10.05 11.49
C LYS A 86 -6.82 8.72 12.24
N ASP A 87 -6.67 7.59 11.54
CA ASP A 87 -6.72 6.27 12.15
C ASP A 87 -5.35 5.90 12.74
N VAL A 88 -5.32 5.68 14.06
CA VAL A 88 -4.09 5.39 14.81
C VAL A 88 -3.52 4.02 14.45
N GLY A 89 -4.38 3.04 14.14
CA GLY A 89 -3.99 1.70 13.73
C GLY A 89 -3.34 1.70 12.35
N ALA A 90 -3.94 2.38 11.38
CA ALA A 90 -3.41 2.57 10.03
C ALA A 90 -2.05 3.27 10.09
N THR A 91 -1.98 4.35 10.87
CA THR A 91 -0.76 5.17 11.04
C THR A 91 0.38 4.34 11.60
N ARG A 92 0.11 3.54 12.64
CA ARG A 92 1.09 2.63 13.24
C ARG A 92 1.59 1.62 12.22
N LEU A 93 0.68 0.93 11.53
CA LEU A 93 1.05 -0.15 10.63
C LEU A 93 1.84 0.35 9.41
N ILE A 94 1.42 1.47 8.81
CA ILE A 94 2.13 2.06 7.67
C ILE A 94 3.52 2.55 8.07
N ARG A 95 3.70 3.07 9.30
CA ARG A 95 5.01 3.43 9.83
C ARG A 95 5.94 2.21 9.92
N GLU A 96 5.45 1.09 10.47
CA GLU A 96 6.23 -0.15 10.60
C GLU A 96 6.65 -0.69 9.22
N LEU A 97 5.73 -0.72 8.25
CA LEU A 97 5.98 -1.19 6.89
C LEU A 97 6.96 -0.28 6.13
N ARG A 98 6.80 1.04 6.27
CA ARG A 98 7.73 2.04 5.73
C ARG A 98 9.15 1.84 6.27
N ASP A 99 9.30 1.63 7.57
CA ASP A 99 10.62 1.46 8.20
C ASP A 99 11.32 0.19 7.71
N ASN A 100 10.56 -0.87 7.42
CA ASN A 100 11.09 -2.09 6.80
C ASN A 100 11.60 -1.85 5.38
N VAL A 101 10.86 -1.09 4.55
CA VAL A 101 11.33 -0.70 3.21
C VAL A 101 12.58 0.17 3.29
N ALA A 102 12.58 1.17 4.17
CA ALA A 102 13.73 2.05 4.35
C ALA A 102 14.98 1.27 4.81
N ARG A 103 14.81 0.24 5.65
CA ARG A 103 15.90 -0.65 6.05
C ARG A 103 16.40 -1.49 4.88
N SER A 104 15.51 -2.10 4.12
CA SER A 104 15.86 -2.90 2.94
C SER A 104 16.67 -2.09 1.92
N LEU A 105 16.22 -0.86 1.62
CA LEU A 105 16.93 0.08 0.74
C LEU A 105 18.36 0.39 1.22
N ARG A 106 18.54 0.61 2.53
CA ARG A 106 19.88 0.86 3.11
C ARG A 106 20.79 -0.35 3.02
N CYS A 107 20.25 -1.57 3.18
CA CYS A 107 21.02 -2.80 3.02
C CYS A 107 21.45 -2.99 1.56
N GLN A 108 20.53 -2.85 0.61
CA GLN A 108 20.83 -2.96 -0.83
C GLN A 108 21.90 -1.96 -1.28
N ALA A 109 21.86 -0.71 -0.78
CA ALA A 109 22.86 0.30 -1.10
C ALA A 109 24.26 -0.02 -0.55
N ARG A 110 24.36 -0.84 0.51
CA ARG A 110 25.62 -1.28 1.11
C ARG A 110 26.18 -2.55 0.47
N ASP A 111 25.33 -3.42 -0.06
CA ASP A 111 25.76 -4.63 -0.77
C ASP A 111 26.31 -4.31 -2.18
N LEU A 112 25.96 -3.16 -2.74
CA LEU A 112 26.43 -2.67 -4.05
C LEU A 112 27.76 -1.88 -3.96
N SER A 113 28.35 -1.72 -2.76
CA SER A 113 29.61 -1.00 -2.51
C SER A 113 30.74 -1.93 -2.09
#